data_AF-A0A551YSW1-F1
#
_entry.id   AF-A0A551YSW1-F1
#
_cell.length_a   1.000
_cell.length_b   1.000
_cell.length_c   1.000
_cell.angle_alpha   90.00
_cell.angle_beta   90.00
_cell.angle_gamma   90.00
#
_symmetry.space_group_name_H-M   'P 1'
#
loop_
_entity.id
_entity.type
_entity.pdbx_description
1 polymer ?
#
loop_
_entity_poly.entity_id
_entity_poly.type
_entity_poly.pdbx_seq_one_letter_code
_entity_poly.pdbx_strand_id
1 'polypeptide(L)' 'MKFVQNSPPVLYDTTLTVPENSLLNTLVGTITPTDADNNPLTYSITD' A
#
# COMPACT_ATOMS: atom_id res chain seq x y z
N MET A 1 7.51 -19.40 27.62
CA MET A 1 6.74 -19.04 26.41
C MET A 1 7.47 -17.90 25.72
N LYS A 2 7.75 -17.98 24.42
CA LYS A 2 8.37 -16.90 23.64
C LYS A 2 7.25 -16.08 22.99
N PHE A 3 7.14 -14.81 23.33
CA PHE A 3 6.30 -13.89 22.59
C PHE A 3 7.03 -13.51 21.30
N VAL A 4 6.34 -13.59 20.16
CA VAL A 4 6.81 -13.03 18.90
C VAL A 4 6.28 -11.61 18.83
N GLN A 5 7.17 -10.64 18.66
CA GLN A 5 6.79 -9.23 18.51
C GLN A 5 6.28 -9.02 17.09
N ASN A 6 5.11 -8.39 16.95
CA ASN A 6 4.59 -7.99 15.65
C ASN A 6 5.32 -6.74 15.13
N SER A 7 5.60 -6.72 13.83
CA SER A 7 6.18 -5.61 13.09
C SER A 7 5.08 -4.84 12.33
N PRO A 8 5.19 -3.52 12.19
CA PRO A 8 4.26 -2.76 11.35
C PRO A 8 4.51 -3.10 9.86
N PRO A 9 3.47 -3.00 9.00
CA PRO A 9 3.67 -3.09 7.57
C PRO A 9 4.44 -1.88 7.05
N VAL A 10 5.13 -2.07 5.94
CA VAL A 10 5.95 -1.05 5.29
C VAL A 10 5.47 -0.81 3.87
N LEU A 11 5.27 0.47 3.53
CA LEU A 11 5.11 0.96 2.16
C LEU A 11 6.08 2.12 1.96
N TYR A 12 6.77 2.15 0.83
CA TYR A 12 7.66 3.26 0.47
C TYR A 12 6.90 4.32 -0.34
N ASP A 13 7.37 5.56 -0.22
CA ASP A 13 6.83 6.68 -0.99
C ASP A 13 6.83 6.36 -2.48
N THR A 14 5.66 6.50 -3.08
CA THR A 14 5.43 6.20 -4.49
C THR A 14 4.77 7.40 -5.15
N THR A 15 5.46 8.02 -6.09
CA THR A 15 4.87 9.05 -6.95
C THR A 15 4.11 8.38 -8.08
N LEU A 16 2.81 8.67 -8.17
CA LEU A 16 1.97 8.23 -9.28
C LEU A 16 1.48 9.46 -10.06
N THR A 17 1.36 9.32 -11.37
CA THR A 17 0.88 10.38 -12.26
C THR A 17 -0.22 9.85 -13.17
N VAL A 18 -1.26 10.63 -13.37
CA VAL A 18 -2.33 10.32 -14.32
C VAL A 18 -2.57 11.54 -15.22
N PRO A 19 -2.61 11.39 -16.56
CA PRO A 19 -2.94 12.51 -17.45
C PRO A 19 -4.31 13.11 -17.14
N GLU A 20 -4.46 14.43 -17.27
CA GLU A 20 -5.70 15.15 -16.92
C GLU A 20 -6.93 14.67 -17.72
N ASN A 21 -6.72 14.19 -18.94
CA ASN A 21 -7.77 13.73 -19.86
C ASN A 21 -7.94 12.20 -19.85
N SER A 22 -7.53 11.54 -18.75
CA SER A 22 -7.65 10.09 -18.62
C SER A 22 -9.12 9.66 -18.55
N LEU A 23 -9.42 8.50 -19.16
CA LEU A 23 -10.77 7.93 -19.12
C LEU A 23 -11.17 7.55 -17.70
N LEU A 24 -12.48 7.52 -17.44
CA LEU A 24 -13.01 6.97 -16.19
C LEU A 24 -12.47 5.54 -15.96
N ASN A 25 -12.06 5.25 -14.73
CA ASN A 25 -11.43 3.99 -14.31
C ASN A 25 -10.03 3.73 -14.90
N THR A 26 -9.32 4.77 -15.36
CA THR A 26 -7.90 4.65 -15.70
C THR A 26 -7.10 4.21 -14.48
N LEU A 27 -6.40 3.09 -14.59
CA LEU A 27 -5.47 2.63 -13.56
C LEU A 27 -4.30 3.62 -13.45
N VAL A 28 -4.18 4.28 -12.30
CA VAL A 28 -3.12 5.26 -12.01
C VAL A 28 -1.80 4.58 -11.64
N GLY A 29 -1.88 3.40 -11.02
CA GLY A 29 -0.73 2.60 -10.62
C GLY A 29 -1.11 1.52 -9.61
N THR A 30 -0.13 0.71 -9.22
CA THR A 30 -0.24 -0.27 -8.15
C THR A 30 0.81 0.01 -7.09
N ILE A 31 0.53 -0.37 -5.84
CA ILE A 31 1.48 -0.33 -4.73
C ILE A 31 1.66 -1.74 -4.19
N THR A 32 2.84 -2.00 -3.64
CA THR A 32 3.21 -3.32 -3.09
C THR A 32 3.80 -3.15 -1.70
N PRO A 33 2.98 -2.96 -0.65
CA PRO A 33 3.47 -2.97 0.72
C PRO A 33 3.91 -4.38 1.13
N THR A 34 4.75 -4.44 2.15
CA THR A 34 5.25 -5.69 2.73
C THR A 34 4.99 -5.74 4.22
N ASP A 35 4.69 -6.94 4.72
CA ASP A 35 4.59 -7.23 6.15
C ASP A 35 5.56 -8.36 6.49
N ALA A 36 6.45 -8.14 7.46
CA ALA A 36 7.50 -9.11 7.80
C ALA A 36 6.95 -10.36 8.50
N ASP A 37 5.74 -10.26 9.07
CA ASP A 37 5.06 -11.32 9.80
C ASP A 37 3.97 -11.98 8.93
N ASN A 38 3.87 -11.61 7.65
CA ASN A 38 2.89 -12.09 6.67
C ASN A 38 1.42 -11.87 7.10
N ASN A 39 1.14 -10.84 7.89
CA ASN A 39 -0.23 -10.49 8.26
C ASN A 39 -1.02 -9.93 7.07
N PRO A 40 -2.36 -10.10 7.03
CA PRO A 40 -3.21 -9.45 6.04
C PRO A 40 -3.16 -7.92 6.15
N LEU A 41 -3.16 -7.24 5.00
CA LEU A 41 -3.09 -5.78 4.92
C LEU A 41 -4.42 -5.17 4.49
N THR A 42 -4.80 -4.07 5.13
CA THR A 42 -5.96 -3.24 4.79
C THR A 42 -5.49 -1.86 4.33
N TYR A 43 -6.29 -1.22 3.47
CA TYR A 43 -5.93 0.03 2.81
C TYR A 43 -7.06 1.05 2.95
N SER A 44 -6.69 2.30 3.16
CA SER A 44 -7.59 3.45 3.17
C SER A 44 -6.87 4.64 2.56
N ILE A 45 -7.59 5.46 1.80
CA ILE A 45 -7.12 6.78 1.37
C ILE A 45 -7.65 7.77 2.41
N THR A 46 -6.76 8.58 2.98
CA THR A 46 -7.08 9.62 3.97
C THR A 46 -6.49 10.95 3.52
N ASP A 47 -7.06 12.05 4.04
CA ASP A 47 -6.57 13.42 3.80
C ASP A 47 -5.28 13.75 4.57
#